data_AF-A0ABD0NGA7-F1
#
_entry.id   AF-A0ABD0NGA7-F1
#
_cell.length_a   1.000
_cell.length_b   1.000
_cell.length_c   1.000
_cell.angle_alpha   90.00
_cell.angle_beta   90.00
_cell.angle_gamma   90.00
#
_symmetry.space_group_name_H-M   'P 1'
#
loop_
_entity.id
_entity.type
_entity.pdbx_description
1 polymer ?
#
loop_
_entity_poly.entity_id
_entity_poly.type
_entity_poly.pdbx_seq_one_letter_code
_entity_poly.pdbx_strand_id
1 'polypeptide(L)'
;KNATSTKMGKAVLDLQNKLPLARVVYASATGASEPKNMIYMSRLGIWGEGTPFRTFDDFLHTIEKRGVGAMEIVAMDMKVSGMYIARQLSFSGVSFRIEEISLDDDFKLVYNKAAKL
;
A
#
# COMPACT_ATOMS: atom_id res chain seq x y z
N LYS A 1 15.26 -2.59 12.11
CA LYS A 1 14.84 -3.78 11.33
C LYS A 1 14.35 -3.26 9.99
N ASN A 2 15.22 -3.27 8.98
CA ASN A 2 14.92 -2.74 7.65
C ASN A 2 13.63 -3.39 7.15
N ALA A 3 12.64 -2.59 6.75
CA ALA A 3 11.45 -3.08 6.09
C ALA A 3 11.92 -4.01 4.97
N THR A 4 11.71 -5.31 5.16
CA THR A 4 12.37 -6.33 4.36
C THR A 4 11.70 -6.27 3.00
N SER A 5 12.31 -5.50 2.09
CA SER A 5 11.85 -5.35 0.72
C SER A 5 11.61 -6.75 0.18
N THR A 6 10.39 -7.00 -0.28
CA THR A 6 10.02 -8.29 -0.87
C THR A 6 11.04 -8.61 -1.97
N LYS A 7 11.27 -9.90 -2.28
CA LYS A 7 12.19 -10.28 -3.37
C LYS A 7 11.88 -9.49 -4.67
N MET A 8 10.61 -9.20 -4.90
CA MET A 8 10.12 -8.32 -5.96
C MET A 8 10.57 -6.87 -5.80
N GLY A 9 10.36 -6.25 -4.63
CA GLY A 9 10.77 -4.88 -4.38
C GLY A 9 12.28 -4.65 -4.59
N LYS A 10 13.11 -5.60 -4.16
CA LYS A 10 14.57 -5.55 -4.41
C LYS A 10 14.89 -5.66 -5.91
N ALA A 11 14.28 -6.62 -6.61
CA ALA A 11 14.51 -6.79 -8.05
C ALA A 11 14.11 -5.54 -8.85
N VAL A 12 13.02 -4.87 -8.47
CA VAL A 12 12.57 -3.61 -9.09
C VAL A 12 13.57 -2.49 -8.82
N LEU A 13 14.11 -2.35 -7.61
CA LEU A 13 15.14 -1.36 -7.30
C LEU A 13 16.45 -1.63 -8.08
N ASP A 14 16.89 -2.88 -8.13
CA ASP A 14 18.09 -3.28 -8.87
C ASP A 14 17.95 -2.98 -10.38
N LEU A 15 16.77 -3.25 -10.96
CA LEU A 15 16.48 -2.94 -12.36
C LEU A 15 16.53 -1.43 -12.63
N GLN A 16 15.95 -0.62 -11.75
CA GLN A 16 15.96 0.83 -11.87
C GLN A 16 17.37 1.41 -11.75
N ASN A 17 18.22 0.85 -10.90
CA ASN A 17 19.62 1.27 -10.76
C ASN A 17 20.44 0.93 -12.01
N LYS A 18 20.18 -0.22 -12.64
CA LYS A 18 20.85 -0.63 -13.89
C LYS A 18 20.43 0.21 -15.10
N LEU A 19 19.24 0.81 -15.06
CA LEU A 19 18.66 1.57 -16.16
C LEU A 19 18.35 3.02 -15.73
N PRO A 20 19.37 3.86 -15.50
CA PRO A 20 19.18 5.23 -14.98
C PRO A 20 18.27 6.08 -15.87
N LEU A 21 18.33 5.89 -17.19
CA LEU A 21 17.57 6.67 -18.17
C LEU A 21 16.19 6.06 -18.53
N ALA A 22 15.86 4.87 -18.02
CA ALA A 22 14.57 4.26 -18.32
C ALA A 22 13.43 5.02 -17.63
N ARG A 23 12.33 5.19 -18.36
CA ARG A 23 11.07 5.69 -17.80
C ARG A 23 10.38 4.54 -17.06
N VAL A 24 9.81 4.83 -15.89
CA VAL A 24 9.18 3.84 -15.03
C VAL A 24 7.73 4.26 -14.78
N VAL A 25 6.80 3.32 -14.95
CA VAL A 25 5.40 3.46 -14.55
C VAL A 25 5.13 2.37 -13.52
N TYR A 26 4.73 2.77 -12.31
CA TYR A 26 4.30 1.84 -11.27
C TYR A 26 2.79 1.62 -11.38
N ALA A 27 2.38 0.38 -11.67
CA ALA A 27 0.98 -0.01 -11.69
C ALA A 27 0.71 -0.94 -10.50
N SER A 28 -0.18 -0.52 -9.60
CA SER A 28 -0.53 -1.29 -8.41
C SER A 28 -1.99 -1.08 -8.03
N ALA A 29 -2.67 -2.16 -7.64
CA ALA A 29 -4.04 -2.11 -7.13
C ALA A 29 -4.12 -1.55 -5.69
N THR A 30 -3.03 -1.62 -4.93
CA THR A 30 -2.99 -1.29 -3.49
C THR A 30 -1.80 -0.40 -3.12
N GLY A 31 -1.24 0.31 -4.10
CA GLY A 31 0.01 1.05 -3.96
C GLY A 31 -0.02 2.11 -2.87
N ALA A 32 -1.15 2.81 -2.72
CA ALA A 32 -1.34 3.88 -1.74
C ALA A 32 -2.13 3.45 -0.49
N SER A 33 -2.35 2.15 -0.28
CA SER A 33 -3.10 1.64 0.88
C SER A 33 -2.24 1.52 2.13
N GLU A 34 -0.98 1.09 1.97
CA GLU A 34 0.00 1.00 3.05
C GLU A 34 1.33 1.63 2.61
N PRO A 35 2.00 2.44 3.44
CA PRO A 35 3.27 3.09 3.06
C PRO A 35 4.36 2.08 2.68
N LYS A 36 4.33 0.88 3.28
CA LYS A 36 5.26 -0.22 2.98
C LYS A 36 5.19 -0.70 1.53
N ASN A 37 4.01 -0.59 0.90
CA ASN A 37 3.82 -0.99 -0.48
C ASN A 37 4.55 -0.07 -1.47
N MET A 38 5.03 1.08 -1.01
CA MET A 38 5.67 2.08 -1.85
C MET A 38 7.19 1.91 -1.94
N ILE A 39 7.83 1.04 -1.14
CA ILE A 39 9.30 0.98 -1.01
C ILE A 39 10.07 0.89 -2.34
N TYR A 40 9.50 0.24 -3.36
CA TYR A 40 10.13 0.09 -4.68
C TYR A 40 9.83 1.25 -5.65
N MET A 41 8.95 2.18 -5.25
CA MET A 41 8.51 3.34 -6.02
C MET A 41 9.44 4.55 -5.83
N SER A 42 10.74 4.31 -5.71
CA SER A 42 11.74 5.32 -5.35
C SER A 42 11.84 6.47 -6.36
N ARG A 43 11.48 6.26 -7.64
CA ARG A 43 11.51 7.31 -8.66
C ARG A 43 10.34 8.28 -8.62
N LEU A 44 9.38 8.08 -7.72
CA LEU A 44 8.35 9.10 -7.47
C LEU A 44 8.90 10.34 -6.77
N GLY A 45 10.11 10.29 -6.21
CA GLY A 45 10.74 11.46 -5.58
C GLY A 45 10.05 11.92 -4.29
N ILE A 46 9.38 10.99 -3.60
CA ILE A 46 8.72 11.28 -2.30
C ILE A 46 9.76 11.28 -1.18
N TRP A 47 10.80 10.48 -1.31
CA TRP A 47 11.98 10.46 -0.44
C TRP A 47 13.26 10.50 -1.30
N GLY A 48 14.38 10.81 -0.65
CA GLY A 48 15.69 10.98 -1.28
C GLY A 48 16.16 12.43 -1.26
N GLU A 49 17.23 12.69 -2.01
CA GLU A 49 17.84 14.01 -2.09
C GLU A 49 16.84 15.07 -2.60
N GLY A 50 16.83 16.24 -1.96
CA GLY A 50 15.90 17.33 -2.30
C GLY A 50 14.49 17.17 -1.74
N THR A 51 14.20 16.11 -0.97
CA THR A 51 12.89 15.88 -0.35
C THR A 51 12.95 16.04 1.18
N PRO A 52 11.80 16.23 1.87
CA PRO A 52 11.75 16.25 3.34
C PRO A 52 12.16 14.92 4.00
N PHE A 53 12.16 13.81 3.27
CA PHE A 53 12.46 12.48 3.78
C PHE A 53 13.77 11.97 3.16
N ARG A 54 14.86 11.88 3.94
CA ARG A 54 16.15 11.44 3.40
C ARG A 54 16.14 9.99 2.93
N THR A 55 15.43 9.13 3.65
CA THR A 55 15.31 7.70 3.36
C THR A 55 13.84 7.25 3.34
N PHE A 56 13.59 6.07 2.77
CA PHE A 56 12.27 5.43 2.85
C PHE A 56 11.88 5.13 4.31
N ASP A 57 12.83 4.78 5.17
CA ASP A 57 12.53 4.51 6.58
C ASP A 57 12.08 5.78 7.33
N ASP A 58 12.65 6.95 6.99
CA ASP A 58 12.21 8.24 7.56
C ASP A 58 10.77 8.59 7.14
N PHE A 59 10.47 8.36 5.86
CA PHE A 59 9.12 8.50 5.31
C PHE A 59 8.15 7.54 6.02
N LEU A 60 8.49 6.24 6.05
CA LEU A 60 7.67 5.20 6.66
C LEU A 60 7.37 5.50 8.13
N HIS A 61 8.39 5.85 8.90
CA HIS A 61 8.23 6.17 10.32
C HIS A 61 7.31 7.37 10.54
N THR A 62 7.44 8.41 9.71
CA THR A 62 6.62 9.62 9.81
C THR A 62 5.15 9.34 9.48
N ILE A 63 4.89 8.56 8.42
CA ILE A 63 3.53 8.23 8.01
C ILE A 63 2.89 7.24 8.99
N GLU A 64 3.60 6.19 9.42
CA GLU A 64 3.07 5.23 10.39
C GLU A 64 2.69 5.91 11.71
N LYS A 65 3.50 6.87 12.20
CA LYS A 65 3.19 7.61 13.43
C LYS A 65 1.90 8.44 13.33
N ARG A 66 1.56 8.92 12.14
CA ARG A 66 0.38 9.75 11.89
C ARG A 66 -0.84 8.95 11.38
N GLY A 67 -0.65 7.66 11.11
CA GLY A 67 -1.69 6.73 10.71
C GLY A 67 -2.25 6.99 9.30
N VAL A 68 -3.44 6.45 9.05
CA VAL A 68 -4.08 6.43 7.72
C VAL A 68 -4.31 7.82 7.13
N GLY A 69 -4.64 8.83 7.94
CA GLY A 69 -4.88 10.18 7.45
C GLY A 69 -3.63 10.84 6.84
N ALA A 70 -2.43 10.52 7.32
CA ALA A 70 -1.21 10.99 6.68
C ALA A 70 -0.97 10.33 5.33
N MET A 71 -1.32 9.04 5.20
CA MET A 71 -1.24 8.33 3.93
C MET A 71 -2.22 8.89 2.90
N GLU A 72 -3.42 9.28 3.33
CA GLU A 72 -4.39 9.96 2.47
C GLU A 72 -3.87 11.30 1.95
N ILE A 73 -3.22 12.11 2.80
CA ILE A 73 -2.60 13.37 2.40
C ILE A 73 -1.51 13.14 1.34
N VAL A 74 -0.65 12.14 1.53
CA VAL A 74 0.37 11.76 0.54
C VAL A 74 -0.29 11.37 -0.79
N ALA A 75 -1.32 10.52 -0.75
CA ALA A 75 -2.03 10.10 -1.95
C ALA A 75 -2.74 11.29 -2.66
N MET A 76 -3.29 12.24 -1.91
CA MET A 76 -3.88 13.47 -2.44
C MET A 76 -2.83 14.35 -3.12
N ASP A 77 -1.69 14.58 -2.47
CA ASP A 77 -0.59 15.37 -3.02
C ASP A 77 -0.02 14.75 -4.31
N MET A 78 0.20 13.43 -4.30
CA MET A 78 0.61 12.68 -5.50
C MET A 78 -0.41 12.79 -6.64
N LYS A 79 -1.70 12.85 -6.32
CA LYS A 79 -2.77 13.00 -7.32
C LYS A 79 -2.78 14.40 -7.92
N VAL A 80 -2.64 15.44 -7.10
CA VAL A 80 -2.62 16.84 -7.54
C VAL A 80 -1.37 17.15 -8.36
N SER A 81 -0.22 16.59 -8.00
CA SER A 81 1.04 16.72 -8.75
C SER A 81 1.08 15.89 -10.05
N GLY A 82 0.05 15.10 -10.34
CA GLY A 82 -0.01 14.25 -11.54
C GLY A 82 0.86 12.99 -11.49
N MET A 83 1.51 12.71 -10.35
CA MET A 83 2.30 11.50 -10.15
C MET A 83 1.45 10.25 -9.95
N TYR A 84 0.21 10.41 -9.50
CA TYR A 84 -0.69 9.33 -9.16
C TYR A 84 -2.04 9.48 -9.84
N ILE A 85 -2.44 8.41 -10.54
CA ILE A 85 -3.78 8.30 -11.11
C ILE A 85 -4.48 7.09 -10.49
N ALA A 86 -5.59 7.37 -9.81
CA ALA A 86 -6.53 6.37 -9.36
C ALA A 86 -7.92 6.82 -9.78
N ARG A 87 -8.52 6.05 -10.69
CA ARG A 87 -9.92 6.21 -11.08
C ARG A 87 -10.75 5.23 -10.28
N GLN A 88 -11.84 5.73 -9.72
CA GLN A 88 -12.84 4.87 -9.10
C GLN A 88 -13.47 4.01 -10.21
N LEU A 89 -13.58 2.70 -9.98
CA LEU A 89 -14.36 1.84 -10.85
C LEU A 89 -15.84 2.23 -10.72
N SER A 90 -16.54 2.25 -11.85
CA SER A 90 -17.98 2.44 -11.83
C SER A 90 -18.64 1.28 -11.10
N PHE A 91 -19.56 1.58 -10.18
CA PHE A 91 -20.44 0.58 -9.57
C PHE A 91 -21.70 0.33 -10.41
N SER A 92 -21.81 0.93 -11.60
CA SER A 92 -22.92 0.68 -12.51
C SER A 92 -22.99 -0.81 -12.87
N GLY A 93 -24.14 -1.43 -12.62
CA GLY A 93 -24.36 -2.86 -12.84
C GLY A 93 -23.81 -3.78 -11.75
N VAL A 94 -23.22 -3.26 -10.68
CA VAL A 94 -22.76 -4.06 -9.54
C VAL A 94 -23.89 -4.21 -8.52
N SER A 95 -24.30 -5.46 -8.25
CA SER A 95 -25.24 -5.79 -7.18
C SER A 95 -24.50 -6.44 -6.00
N PHE A 96 -24.81 -6.01 -4.78
CA PHE A 96 -24.33 -6.64 -3.56
C PHE A 96 -25.48 -7.37 -2.87
N ARG A 97 -25.20 -8.56 -2.34
CA ARG A 97 -26.12 -9.26 -1.44
C ARG A 97 -25.36 -9.77 -0.23
N ILE A 98 -25.95 -9.61 0.95
CA ILE A 98 -25.45 -10.18 2.19
C ILE A 98 -26.21 -11.48 2.39
N GLU A 99 -25.49 -12.59 2.46
CA GLU A 99 -26.05 -13.91 2.78
C GLU A 99 -25.65 -14.26 4.20
N GLU A 100 -26.63 -14.36 5.09
CA GLU A 100 -26.39 -14.81 6.46
C GLU A 100 -26.51 -16.34 6.50
N ILE A 101 -25.40 -17.00 6.81
CA ILE A 101 -25.34 -18.46 6.93
C ILE A 101 -25.37 -18.80 8.42
N SER A 102 -26.38 -19.57 8.82
CA SER A 102 -26.47 -20.08 10.19
C SER A 102 -25.36 -21.11 10.43
N LEU A 103 -24.65 -20.98 11.56
CA LEU A 103 -23.71 -21.99 12.00
C LEU A 103 -24.46 -23.19 12.57
N ASP A 104 -24.00 -24.40 12.26
CA ASP A 104 -24.43 -25.62 12.93
C ASP A 104 -23.99 -25.63 14.39
N ASP A 105 -24.73 -26.34 15.23
CA ASP A 105 -24.48 -26.35 16.67
C ASP A 105 -23.09 -26.93 17.04
N ASP A 106 -22.61 -27.91 16.27
CA ASP A 106 -21.26 -28.44 16.41
C ASP A 106 -20.19 -27.38 16.10
N PHE A 107 -20.41 -26.56 15.06
CA PHE A 107 -19.51 -25.46 14.70
C PHE A 107 -19.53 -24.34 15.75
N LYS A 108 -20.71 -23.99 16.29
CA LYS A 108 -20.82 -23.03 17.39
C LYS A 108 -20.05 -23.51 18.62
N LEU A 109 -20.11 -24.80 18.95
CA LEU A 109 -19.38 -25.37 20.08
C LEU A 109 -17.86 -25.24 19.90
N VAL A 110 -17.34 -25.57 18.72
CA VAL A 110 -15.92 -25.46 18.38
C VAL A 110 -15.47 -23.99 18.44
N TYR A 111 -16.22 -23.09 17.80
CA TYR A 111 -15.93 -21.66 17.80
C TYR A 111 -15.90 -21.07 19.21
N ASN A 112 -16.92 -21.36 20.03
CA ASN A 112 -17.01 -20.88 21.41
C ASN A 112 -15.90 -21.44 22.31
N LYS A 113 -15.42 -22.66 22.06
CA LYS A 113 -14.24 -23.21 22.76
C LYS A 113 -12.96 -22.49 22.37
N ALA A 114 -12.77 -22.21 21.08
CA ALA A 114 -11.58 -21.52 20.58
C ALA A 114 -11.48 -20.07 21.11
N ALA A 115 -12.61 -19.39 21.29
CA ALA A 115 -12.66 -18.01 21.78
C ALA A 115 -12.50 -17.84 23.31
N LYS A 116 -12.33 -18.92 24.08
CA LYS A 116 -12.16 -18.89 25.55
C LYS A 116 -10.69 -18.82 26.02
N LEU A 117 -9.74 -18.75 25.10
CA LEU A 117 -8.30 -18.50 25.37
C LEU A 117 -8.02 -17.01 25.48
#